data_AF-A0A970AD85-F1
#
_entry.id   AF-A0A970AD85-F1
#
_cell.length_a   1.000
_cell.length_b   1.000
_cell.length_c   1.000
_cell.angle_alpha   90.00
_cell.angle_beta   90.00
_cell.angle_gamma   90.00
#
_symmetry.space_group_name_H-M   'P 1'
#
loop_
_entity.id
_entity.type
_entity.pdbx_description
1 polymer ?
#
loop_
_entity_poly.entity_id
_entity_poly.type
_entity_poly.pdbx_seq_one_letter_code
_entity_poly.pdbx_strand_id
1 'polypeptide(L)'
;MLEILGIILLSNVNRKNALARGRKPGGFIALTICLWLGLEFLGAFIGIMAKLGFGSYILAIVMAAIGAVISYLVAKNCKPGTYVPSAPMMQNYTANVEPLAGSGPPQMQYAAMPYSGNEQGTPTSFCHKCGAPLIEGALFCGNCGQQRFIQVETANTRTPETEAAVLFPFNSEETVPYTVKPMRAVWTAVWVIGAWIMIFIAHIFLGIHLLYCNAVSAVIVHVLFGTGMYLLMQKSVKYKVFAAGTMVIAVLINIFNYYLLHIPLLRESPFRLKELFTIPISPLMIISILLRAFVVAGGALFFAWLLGPKQQREPSLNNGTTAVSDMRAKVEKKRVWQTALYTVLVGVPVCIIFILATSPIYLQRPLFLLQFLIGCLLTAMTLIFTPPALHGLSTMSTKHIRLSGWGLVWCWLCVAGMLFSLVMCIVYAVSSFAAPMYSSQLFMSITLLTGFIMLIARRRSGWYVILFGAYISLVGQFDESLSAVIQGANHYIPFLIGAIFGSLNPLITWLSIRGAWRASDIRPRF
;
A
#
# COMPACT_ATOMS: atom_id res chain seq x y z
N MET A 1 1.06 -7.63 19.97
CA MET A 1 1.27 -6.15 20.02
C MET A 1 2.31 -5.76 21.07
N LEU A 2 2.26 -6.36 22.27
CA LEU A 2 3.35 -6.25 23.25
C LEU A 2 4.68 -6.83 22.72
N GLU A 3 4.67 -7.84 21.84
CA GLU A 3 5.91 -8.35 21.24
C GLU A 3 6.61 -7.29 20.39
N ILE A 4 5.86 -6.43 19.69
CA ILE A 4 6.43 -5.36 18.86
C ILE A 4 7.19 -4.36 19.75
N LEU A 5 6.62 -3.99 20.90
CA LEU A 5 7.30 -3.14 21.87
C LEU A 5 8.55 -3.84 22.44
N GLY A 6 8.46 -5.14 22.74
CA GLY A 6 9.59 -5.96 23.18
C GLY A 6 10.73 -5.99 22.15
N ILE A 7 10.41 -6.23 20.88
CA ILE A 7 11.35 -6.22 19.76
C ILE A 7 11.98 -4.82 19.60
N ILE A 8 11.22 -3.73 19.72
CA ILE A 8 11.74 -2.36 19.64
C ILE A 8 12.72 -2.09 20.78
N LEU A 9 12.33 -2.39 22.02
CA LEU A 9 13.18 -2.20 23.20
C LEU A 9 14.47 -3.01 23.07
N LEU A 10 14.36 -4.29 22.72
CA LEU A 10 15.52 -5.17 22.55
C LEU A 10 16.41 -4.74 21.39
N SER A 11 15.82 -4.30 20.26
CA SER A 11 16.58 -3.76 19.13
C SER A 11 17.37 -2.51 19.51
N ASN A 12 16.81 -1.65 20.37
CA ASN A 12 17.52 -0.48 20.89
C ASN A 12 18.66 -0.86 21.83
N VAL A 13 18.48 -1.88 22.67
CA VAL A 13 19.55 -2.44 23.52
C VAL A 13 20.66 -3.05 22.67
N ASN A 14 20.31 -3.88 21.69
CA ASN A 14 21.27 -4.52 20.80
C ASN A 14 21.99 -3.51 19.90
N ARG A 15 21.32 -2.42 19.51
CA ARG A 15 21.94 -1.26 18.86
C ARG A 15 23.01 -0.62 19.75
N LYS A 16 22.71 -0.36 21.03
CA LYS A 16 23.69 0.19 21.98
C LYS A 16 24.89 -0.74 22.14
N ASN A 17 24.64 -2.04 22.32
CA ASN A 17 25.69 -3.06 22.45
C ASN A 17 26.60 -3.12 21.20
N ALA A 18 26.01 -3.11 20.00
CA ALA A 18 26.78 -3.12 18.75
C ALA A 18 27.62 -1.84 18.56
N LEU A 19 27.06 -0.67 18.89
CA LEU A 19 27.79 0.60 18.82
C LEU A 19 28.94 0.67 19.83
N ALA A 20 28.74 0.17 21.05
CA ALA A 20 29.80 0.09 22.06
C ALA A 20 30.98 -0.80 21.62
N ARG A 21 30.74 -1.73 20.68
CA ARG A 21 31.75 -2.59 20.07
C ARG A 21 32.24 -2.10 18.70
N GLY A 22 31.88 -0.88 18.27
CA GLY A 22 32.31 -0.33 16.98
C GLY A 22 31.76 -1.11 15.78
N ARG A 23 30.53 -1.62 15.86
CA ARG A 23 29.87 -2.37 14.77
C ARG A 23 28.64 -1.65 14.24
N LYS A 24 28.34 -1.87 12.96
CA LYS A 24 27.11 -1.37 12.31
C LYS A 24 25.89 -2.03 12.96
N PRO A 25 24.94 -1.26 13.53
CA PRO A 25 23.84 -1.83 14.31
C PRO A 25 22.78 -2.55 13.47
N GLY A 26 22.69 -2.25 12.17
CA GLY A 26 21.63 -2.79 11.30
C GLY A 26 21.57 -4.32 11.25
N GLY A 27 22.73 -5.00 11.23
CA GLY A 27 22.79 -6.46 11.19
C GLY A 27 22.27 -7.12 12.48
N PHE A 28 22.57 -6.52 13.63
CA PHE A 28 22.12 -7.03 14.94
C PHE A 28 20.63 -6.80 15.18
N ILE A 29 20.10 -5.66 14.69
CA ILE A 29 18.66 -5.39 14.72
C ILE A 29 17.93 -6.41 13.85
N ALA A 30 18.40 -6.66 12.62
CA ALA A 30 17.81 -7.67 11.75
C ALA A 30 17.85 -9.07 12.37
N LEU A 31 19.00 -9.46 12.94
CA LEU A 31 19.15 -10.73 13.65
C LEU A 31 18.18 -10.88 14.82
N THR A 32 17.97 -9.82 15.60
CA THR A 32 17.03 -9.81 16.74
C THR A 32 15.60 -10.13 16.27
N ILE A 33 15.16 -9.50 15.19
CA ILE A 33 13.83 -9.71 14.62
C ILE A 33 13.70 -11.13 14.07
N CYS A 34 14.71 -11.61 13.34
CA CYS A 34 14.72 -12.95 12.79
C CYS A 34 14.69 -14.03 13.87
N LEU A 35 15.49 -13.92 14.92
CA LEU A 35 15.55 -14.90 16.00
C LEU A 35 14.27 -14.90 16.83
N TRP A 36 13.74 -13.72 17.17
CA TRP A 36 12.50 -13.62 17.93
C TRP A 36 11.36 -14.29 17.17
N LEU A 37 11.04 -13.79 15.98
CA LEU A 37 9.90 -14.28 15.21
C LEU A 37 10.10 -15.70 14.69
N GLY A 38 11.32 -16.04 14.27
CA GLY A 38 11.64 -17.38 13.78
C GLY A 38 11.41 -18.44 14.85
N LEU A 39 11.86 -18.21 16.08
CA LEU A 39 11.64 -19.13 17.19
C LEU A 39 10.20 -19.09 17.72
N GLU A 40 9.54 -17.92 17.70
CA GLU A 40 8.12 -17.82 18.01
C GLU A 40 7.26 -18.70 17.09
N PHE A 41 7.47 -18.60 15.77
CA PHE A 41 6.78 -19.43 14.79
C PHE A 41 7.12 -20.91 14.93
N LEU A 42 8.40 -21.24 15.23
CA LEU A 42 8.81 -22.61 15.48
C LEU A 42 8.12 -23.19 16.72
N GLY A 43 8.04 -22.42 17.81
CA GLY A 43 7.35 -22.82 19.04
C GLY A 43 5.85 -23.01 18.83
N ALA A 44 5.22 -22.09 18.10
CA ALA A 44 3.81 -22.23 17.70
C ALA A 44 3.59 -23.49 16.86
N PHE A 45 4.46 -23.74 15.88
CA PHE A 45 4.39 -24.92 15.02
C PHE A 45 4.53 -26.22 15.80
N ILE A 46 5.56 -26.33 16.66
CA ILE A 46 5.76 -27.51 17.53
C ILE A 46 4.56 -27.70 18.44
N GLY A 47 4.03 -26.62 19.03
CA GLY A 47 2.89 -26.69 19.92
C GLY A 47 1.59 -27.12 19.24
N ILE A 48 1.40 -26.70 17.99
CA ILE A 48 0.30 -27.16 17.15
C ILE A 48 0.48 -28.65 16.81
N MET A 49 1.68 -29.07 16.39
CA MET A 49 2.00 -30.47 16.07
C MET A 49 1.81 -31.40 17.27
N ALA A 50 2.12 -30.91 18.47
CA ALA A 50 1.92 -31.61 19.74
C ALA A 50 0.48 -31.50 20.28
N LYS A 51 -0.46 -30.88 19.54
CA LYS A 51 -1.88 -30.71 19.91
C LYS A 51 -2.09 -30.04 21.28
N LEU A 52 -1.21 -29.10 21.66
CA LEU A 52 -1.21 -28.49 23.00
C LEU A 52 -2.33 -27.45 23.22
N GLY A 53 -3.18 -27.19 22.22
CA GLY A 53 -4.24 -26.17 22.32
C GLY A 53 -3.65 -24.81 22.71
N PHE A 54 -4.11 -24.25 23.83
CA PHE A 54 -3.58 -22.99 24.39
C PHE A 54 -2.08 -23.07 24.76
N GLY A 55 -1.56 -24.26 25.06
CA GLY A 55 -0.14 -24.49 25.32
C GLY A 55 0.76 -24.20 24.11
N SER A 56 0.22 -24.19 22.89
CA SER A 56 0.97 -23.78 21.68
C SER A 56 1.41 -22.32 21.73
N TYR A 57 0.55 -21.44 22.26
CA TYR A 57 0.86 -20.02 22.44
C TYR A 57 1.92 -19.82 23.52
N ILE A 58 1.82 -20.54 24.64
CA ILE A 58 2.83 -20.51 25.70
C ILE A 58 4.19 -20.97 25.16
N LEU A 59 4.22 -22.05 24.39
CA LEU A 59 5.43 -22.57 23.77
C LEU A 59 6.03 -21.58 22.75
N ALA A 60 5.19 -20.90 21.97
CA ALA A 60 5.61 -19.83 21.06
C ALA A 60 6.31 -18.69 21.83
N ILE A 61 5.72 -18.22 22.93
CA ILE A 61 6.33 -17.16 23.77
C ILE A 61 7.67 -17.61 24.36
N VAL A 62 7.76 -18.84 24.88
CA VAL A 62 9.00 -19.37 25.45
C VAL A 62 10.10 -19.42 24.39
N MET A 63 9.79 -19.91 23.20
CA MET A 63 10.75 -19.95 22.10
C MET A 63 11.14 -18.55 21.61
N ALA A 64 10.20 -17.62 21.54
CA ALA A 64 10.48 -16.21 21.25
C ALA A 64 11.45 -15.59 22.28
N ALA A 65 11.24 -15.89 23.57
CA ALA A 65 12.12 -15.45 24.65
C ALA A 65 13.54 -16.05 24.53
N ILE A 66 13.66 -17.32 24.12
CA ILE A 66 14.96 -17.93 23.81
C ILE A 66 15.63 -17.17 22.66
N GLY A 67 14.90 -16.85 21.60
CA GLY A 67 15.41 -16.05 20.48
C GLY A 67 15.86 -14.65 20.90
N ALA A 68 15.10 -14.01 21.78
CA ALA A 68 15.45 -12.73 22.38
C ALA A 68 16.78 -12.82 23.14
N VAL A 69 16.97 -13.83 24.00
CA VAL A 69 18.20 -14.05 24.77
C VAL A 69 19.40 -14.31 23.85
N ILE A 70 19.24 -15.18 22.84
CA ILE A 70 20.31 -15.47 21.87
C ILE A 70 20.74 -14.18 21.16
N SER A 71 19.78 -13.38 20.67
CA SER A 71 20.09 -12.13 19.97
C SER A 71 20.84 -11.13 20.85
N TYR A 72 20.47 -11.03 22.13
CA TYR A 72 21.14 -10.19 23.11
C TYR A 72 22.59 -10.62 23.34
N LEU A 73 22.82 -11.92 23.54
CA LEU A 73 24.16 -12.48 23.75
C LEU A 73 25.06 -12.26 22.53
N VAL A 74 24.53 -12.46 21.32
CA VAL A 74 25.29 -12.22 20.08
C VAL A 74 25.66 -10.74 19.95
N ALA A 75 24.76 -9.81 20.27
CA ALA A 75 25.05 -8.37 20.21
C ALA A 75 26.06 -7.93 21.29
N LYS A 76 25.94 -8.46 22.51
CA LYS A 76 26.82 -8.12 23.66
C LYS A 76 28.25 -8.63 23.47
N ASN A 77 28.38 -9.85 22.92
CA ASN A 77 29.65 -10.56 22.78
C ASN A 77 30.24 -10.50 21.37
N CYS A 78 29.75 -9.59 20.52
CA CYS A 78 30.27 -9.47 19.16
C CYS A 78 31.73 -8.97 19.14
N LYS A 79 32.49 -9.45 18.15
CA LYS A 79 33.89 -9.02 17.94
C LYS A 79 33.96 -7.51 17.68
N PRO A 80 34.93 -6.79 18.28
CA PRO A 80 35.14 -5.37 18.02
C PRO A 80 35.24 -5.06 16.53
N GLY A 81 34.74 -3.89 16.11
CA GLY A 81 34.83 -3.40 14.75
C GLY A 81 35.30 -1.96 14.68
N THR A 82 35.41 -1.44 13.45
CA THR A 82 35.93 -0.10 13.12
C THR A 82 34.82 0.90 12.75
N TYR A 83 33.56 0.58 13.02
CA TYR A 83 32.44 1.45 12.65
C TYR A 83 32.37 2.66 13.57
N VAL A 84 32.54 3.85 12.99
CA VAL A 84 32.30 5.14 13.63
C VAL A 84 30.97 5.69 13.10
N PRO A 85 30.01 6.05 13.97
CA PRO A 85 28.77 6.67 13.51
C PRO A 85 29.05 8.06 12.92
N SER A 86 28.52 8.35 11.74
CA SER A 86 28.45 9.72 11.22
C SER A 86 27.67 10.58 12.21
N ALA A 87 28.26 11.68 12.68
CA ALA A 87 27.66 12.55 13.67
C ALA A 87 26.21 12.91 13.30
N PRO A 88 25.26 12.86 14.26
CA PRO A 88 23.91 13.32 13.99
C PRO A 88 23.98 14.82 13.65
N MET A 89 23.37 15.22 12.52
CA MET A 89 23.00 16.63 12.33
C MET A 89 22.17 17.03 13.56
N MET A 90 22.70 17.92 14.39
CA MET A 90 21.89 18.60 15.40
C MET A 90 20.76 19.30 14.65
N GLN A 91 19.54 18.78 14.79
CA GLN A 91 18.34 19.55 14.53
C GLN A 91 18.42 20.80 15.41
N ASN A 92 18.61 21.96 14.78
CA ASN A 92 18.47 23.25 15.42
C ASN A 92 17.08 23.31 16.06
N TYR A 93 17.01 23.08 17.37
CA TYR A 93 15.91 23.54 18.19
C TYR A 93 16.12 25.04 18.34
N THR A 94 15.57 25.83 17.41
CA THR A 94 15.31 27.24 17.69
C THR A 94 14.27 27.26 18.80
N ALA A 95 14.73 27.51 20.03
CA ALA A 95 13.86 27.90 21.12
C ALA A 95 13.05 29.12 20.66
N ASN A 96 11.73 29.01 20.77
CA ASN A 96 10.81 30.12 20.57
C ASN A 96 11.19 31.22 21.55
N VAL A 97 11.81 32.29 21.04
CA VAL A 97 11.84 33.58 21.73
C VAL A 97 10.62 34.34 21.25
N GLU A 98 9.66 34.53 22.16
CA GLU A 98 8.49 35.38 21.98
C GLU A 98 8.91 36.82 21.60
N PRO A 99 8.28 37.45 20.60
CA PRO A 99 8.57 38.84 20.27
C PRO A 99 7.86 39.76 21.28
N LEU A 100 8.64 40.37 22.18
CA LEU A 100 8.19 41.50 22.98
C LEU A 100 7.99 42.72 22.06
N ALA A 101 6.82 43.33 22.15
CA ALA A 101 6.47 44.58 21.46
C ALA A 101 7.44 45.71 21.81
N GLY A 102 7.88 46.48 20.80
CA GLY A 102 8.72 47.66 21.00
C GLY A 102 8.96 48.41 19.69
N SER A 103 8.59 49.68 19.68
CA SER A 103 8.45 50.62 18.57
C SER A 103 9.76 51.20 17.98
N GLY A 104 9.76 51.40 16.64
CA GLY A 104 10.42 52.54 15.95
C GLY A 104 11.81 52.31 15.32
N PRO A 105 12.08 52.75 14.07
CA PRO A 105 13.42 52.76 13.47
C PRO A 105 14.08 54.15 13.55
N PRO A 106 15.41 54.22 13.62
CA PRO A 106 16.15 54.95 12.58
C PRO A 106 17.56 54.35 12.32
N GLN A 107 18.00 54.13 11.07
CA GLN A 107 18.60 55.04 10.07
C GLN A 107 20.08 54.67 9.83
N MET A 108 20.48 54.75 8.56
CA MET A 108 21.75 54.30 7.97
C MET A 108 22.91 55.25 8.26
N GLN A 109 24.15 54.75 8.25
CA GLN A 109 25.31 55.58 7.95
C GLN A 109 26.41 54.77 7.26
N TYR A 110 26.68 55.10 6.00
CA TYR A 110 27.85 54.64 5.24
C TYR A 110 29.01 55.63 5.47
N ALA A 111 30.23 55.10 5.59
CA ALA A 111 31.45 55.91 5.51
C ALA A 111 32.46 55.23 4.55
N ALA A 112 33.10 56.06 3.72
CA ALA A 112 33.92 55.70 2.57
C ALA A 112 35.40 55.43 2.91
N MET A 113 36.08 54.78 1.95
CA MET A 113 37.48 54.32 1.91
C MET A 113 38.54 55.43 2.00
N PRO A 114 39.83 55.04 2.18
CA PRO A 114 40.79 55.38 1.13
C PRO A 114 41.76 54.25 0.73
N TYR A 115 42.28 54.39 -0.49
CA TYR A 115 43.16 53.49 -1.24
C TYR A 115 44.66 53.77 -0.96
N SER A 116 45.51 52.74 -0.95
CA SER A 116 46.96 52.88 -1.21
C SER A 116 47.65 51.56 -1.58
N GLY A 117 48.38 51.55 -2.70
CA GLY A 117 49.70 50.88 -2.83
C GLY A 117 49.74 49.41 -3.25
N ASN A 118 50.20 49.15 -4.47
CA ASN A 118 50.59 47.84 -5.02
C ASN A 118 51.78 47.20 -4.28
N GLU A 119 51.72 45.90 -3.98
CA GLU A 119 52.83 44.93 -4.13
C GLU A 119 52.28 43.52 -4.42
N GLN A 120 52.89 42.82 -5.39
CA GLN A 120 52.53 41.47 -5.84
C GLN A 120 52.91 40.43 -4.79
N GLY A 121 51.93 39.66 -4.30
CA GLY A 121 52.13 38.49 -3.46
C GLY A 121 51.00 37.48 -3.69
N THR A 122 51.37 36.25 -4.06
CA THR A 122 50.47 35.10 -4.22
C THR A 122 49.46 35.00 -3.06
N PRO A 123 48.13 34.94 -3.31
CA PRO A 123 47.17 34.88 -2.23
C PRO A 123 47.13 33.47 -1.63
N THR A 124 47.95 33.23 -0.60
CA THR A 124 47.77 32.08 0.29
C THR A 124 46.40 32.22 0.97
N SER A 125 45.40 31.48 0.50
CA SER A 125 44.07 31.54 1.10
C SER A 125 44.06 30.81 2.45
N PHE A 126 43.52 31.47 3.47
CA PHE A 126 43.35 30.93 4.81
C PHE A 126 41.93 30.39 5.02
N CYS A 127 41.77 29.40 5.90
CA CYS A 127 40.45 28.85 6.22
C CYS A 127 39.60 29.86 7.00
N HIS A 128 38.44 30.27 6.48
CA HIS A 128 37.54 31.22 7.15
C HIS A 128 37.08 30.79 8.55
N LYS A 129 37.12 29.48 8.86
CA LYS A 129 36.64 28.93 10.14
C LYS A 129 37.74 28.79 11.20
N CYS A 130 38.98 28.51 10.80
CA CYS A 130 40.06 28.21 11.75
C CYS A 130 41.36 28.96 11.50
N GLY A 131 41.45 29.79 10.46
CA GLY A 131 42.61 30.63 10.16
C GLY A 131 43.83 29.90 9.62
N ALA A 132 43.81 28.57 9.47
CA ALA A 132 44.96 27.81 8.97
C ALA A 132 45.21 28.06 7.47
N PRO A 133 46.49 28.09 7.01
CA PRO A 133 46.82 28.23 5.59
C PRO A 133 46.33 27.00 4.81
N LEU A 134 45.64 27.22 3.71
CA LEU A 134 45.09 26.16 2.88
C LEU A 134 46.02 25.87 1.70
N ILE A 135 46.34 24.59 1.52
CA ILE A 135 47.12 24.11 0.37
C ILE A 135 46.31 24.34 -0.93
N GLU A 136 46.96 24.85 -1.98
CA GLU A 136 46.34 25.07 -3.29
C GLU A 136 45.81 23.74 -3.87
N GLY A 137 44.58 23.73 -4.39
CA GLY A 137 43.93 22.54 -4.95
C GLY A 137 43.22 21.61 -3.95
N ALA A 138 43.36 21.79 -2.64
CA ALA A 138 42.65 20.96 -1.65
C ALA A 138 41.17 21.36 -1.50
N LEU A 139 40.25 20.38 -1.62
CA LEU A 139 38.79 20.56 -1.50
C LEU A 139 38.32 20.79 -0.04
N PHE A 140 39.10 20.33 0.94
CA PHE A 140 38.81 20.43 2.37
C PHE A 140 40.02 20.94 3.13
N CYS A 141 39.78 21.69 4.20
CA CYS A 141 40.84 22.08 5.14
C CYS A 141 41.34 20.83 5.88
N GLY A 142 42.65 20.54 5.78
CA GLY A 142 43.26 19.37 6.44
C GLY A 142 43.19 19.40 7.97
N ASN A 143 42.94 20.57 8.58
CA ASN A 143 42.94 20.72 10.04
C ASN A 143 41.53 20.66 10.66
N CYS A 144 40.52 21.29 10.04
CA CYS A 144 39.16 21.36 10.59
C CYS A 144 38.09 20.64 9.73
N GLY A 145 38.48 20.07 8.58
CA GLY A 145 37.59 19.34 7.68
C GLY A 145 36.58 20.18 6.91
N GLN A 146 36.61 21.51 7.03
CA GLN A 146 35.67 22.40 6.36
C GLN A 146 35.94 22.45 4.84
N GLN A 147 34.89 22.30 4.03
CA GLN A 147 34.96 22.37 2.57
C GLN A 147 35.18 23.82 2.10
N ARG A 148 36.07 24.04 1.12
CA ARG A 148 36.26 25.37 0.50
C ARG A 148 34.99 25.76 -0.27
N PHE A 149 34.47 26.96 -0.01
CA PHE A 149 33.48 27.60 -0.89
C PHE A 149 34.24 28.20 -2.08
N ILE A 150 34.07 27.63 -3.27
CA ILE A 150 34.53 28.26 -4.52
C ILE A 150 33.38 29.18 -4.96
N GLN A 151 33.52 30.49 -4.77
CA GLN A 151 32.69 31.45 -5.50
C GLN A 151 33.21 31.48 -6.94
N VAL A 152 32.37 31.06 -7.89
CA VAL A 152 32.65 31.26 -9.32
C VAL A 152 32.43 32.74 -9.60
N GLU A 153 33.52 33.47 -9.78
CA GLU A 153 33.53 34.88 -10.14
C GLU A 153 33.09 35.02 -11.60
N THR A 154 31.91 35.62 -11.83
CA THR A 154 31.48 36.03 -13.17
C THR A 154 32.33 37.22 -13.60
N ALA A 155 33.32 36.97 -14.47
CA ALA A 155 34.11 38.01 -15.11
C ALA A 155 33.21 38.88 -16.00
N ASN A 156 32.90 40.09 -15.53
CA ASN A 156 32.33 41.15 -16.34
C ASN A 156 33.38 41.66 -17.33
N THR A 157 33.22 41.34 -18.61
CA THR A 157 33.87 42.09 -19.69
C THR A 157 32.78 42.63 -20.58
N ARG A 158 32.55 43.95 -20.54
CA ARG A 158 31.70 44.67 -21.48
C ARG A 158 32.53 45.05 -22.70
N THR A 159 32.13 44.58 -23.87
CA THR A 159 32.25 45.29 -25.16
C THR A 159 30.93 45.12 -25.93
N PRO A 160 30.51 46.13 -26.72
CA PRO A 160 29.15 46.25 -27.23
C PRO A 160 28.98 45.56 -28.60
N GLU A 161 27.71 45.41 -29.03
CA GLU A 161 27.28 44.91 -30.35
C GLU A 161 27.40 43.38 -30.47
N THR A 162 26.42 42.57 -30.86
CA THR A 162 25.37 42.68 -31.89
C THR A 162 24.26 41.63 -31.59
N GLU A 163 23.05 41.80 -32.13
CA GLU A 163 21.91 40.89 -32.00
C GLU A 163 22.22 39.41 -32.27
N ALA A 164 21.97 38.55 -31.27
CA ALA A 164 21.45 37.21 -31.46
C ALA A 164 20.85 36.75 -30.12
N ALA A 165 19.52 36.69 -30.05
CA ALA A 165 18.82 36.07 -28.93
C ALA A 165 19.11 34.56 -28.93
N VAL A 166 20.23 34.15 -28.33
CA VAL A 166 20.49 32.76 -27.98
C VAL A 166 19.67 32.46 -26.74
N LEU A 167 18.46 31.96 -26.98
CA LEU A 167 17.59 31.35 -25.98
C LEU A 167 18.37 30.18 -25.34
N PHE A 168 18.97 30.41 -24.17
CA PHE A 168 19.48 29.31 -23.37
C PHE A 168 18.29 28.40 -23.04
N PRO A 169 18.29 27.11 -23.45
CA PRO A 169 17.27 26.19 -22.99
C PRO A 169 17.54 26.00 -21.49
N PHE A 170 16.76 26.69 -20.68
CA PHE A 170 16.51 26.24 -19.31
C PHE A 170 16.02 24.80 -19.49
N ASN A 171 16.84 23.82 -19.08
CA ASN A 171 16.42 22.43 -19.01
C ASN A 171 15.21 22.40 -18.08
N SER A 172 14.02 22.46 -18.69
CA SER A 172 12.78 22.09 -18.06
C SER A 172 13.03 20.73 -17.45
N GLU A 173 12.68 20.59 -16.18
CA GLU A 173 12.44 19.29 -15.59
C GLU A 173 11.73 18.44 -16.64
N GLU A 174 12.38 17.34 -17.04
CA GLU A 174 11.86 16.38 -18.01
C GLU A 174 10.63 15.71 -17.36
N THR A 175 9.54 16.47 -17.35
CA THR A 175 8.26 16.14 -16.73
C THR A 175 7.59 15.19 -17.69
N VAL A 176 7.77 13.90 -17.42
CA VAL A 176 7.10 12.81 -18.13
C VAL A 176 5.61 13.17 -18.23
N PRO A 177 5.03 13.28 -19.44
CA PRO A 177 3.66 13.75 -19.62
C PRO A 177 2.68 12.86 -18.85
N TYR A 178 1.63 13.50 -18.30
CA TYR A 178 0.50 12.84 -17.65
C TYR A 178 -0.16 11.87 -18.66
N THR A 179 0.24 10.60 -18.60
CA THR A 179 -0.24 9.55 -19.49
C THR A 179 -1.02 8.54 -18.65
N VAL A 180 -2.34 8.61 -18.72
CA VAL A 180 -3.21 7.58 -18.12
C VAL A 180 -3.01 6.30 -18.93
N LYS A 181 -2.62 5.20 -18.26
CA LYS A 181 -2.47 3.87 -18.86
C LYS A 181 -3.61 2.95 -18.42
N PRO A 182 -4.83 3.13 -18.98
CA PRO A 182 -6.02 2.37 -18.57
C PRO A 182 -5.89 0.86 -18.81
N MET A 183 -4.94 0.42 -19.65
CA MET A 183 -4.61 -1.00 -19.83
C MET A 183 -4.26 -1.70 -18.51
N ARG A 184 -3.73 -0.97 -17.51
CA ARG A 184 -3.47 -1.54 -16.17
C ARG A 184 -4.74 -2.01 -15.48
N ALA A 185 -5.86 -1.31 -15.66
CA ALA A 185 -7.14 -1.73 -15.09
C ALA A 185 -7.70 -3.00 -15.74
N VAL A 186 -7.47 -3.19 -17.05
CA VAL A 186 -7.82 -4.43 -17.76
C VAL A 186 -7.03 -5.61 -17.18
N TRP A 187 -5.71 -5.44 -16.99
CA TRP A 187 -4.89 -6.46 -16.34
C TRP A 187 -5.31 -6.74 -14.89
N THR A 188 -5.77 -5.72 -14.15
CA THR A 188 -6.38 -5.95 -12.83
C THR A 188 -7.61 -6.82 -12.91
N ALA A 189 -8.51 -6.62 -13.89
CA ALA A 189 -9.68 -7.48 -14.07
C ALA A 189 -9.28 -8.93 -14.36
N VAL A 190 -8.33 -9.15 -15.27
CA VAL A 190 -7.80 -10.50 -15.57
C VAL A 190 -7.22 -11.15 -14.32
N TRP A 191 -6.46 -10.40 -13.52
CA TRP A 191 -5.88 -10.90 -12.28
C TRP A 191 -6.95 -11.24 -11.23
N VAL A 192 -8.00 -10.43 -11.08
CA VAL A 192 -9.12 -10.68 -10.16
C VAL A 192 -9.93 -11.92 -10.59
N ILE A 193 -10.10 -12.15 -11.89
CA ILE A 193 -10.71 -13.38 -12.41
C ILE A 193 -9.81 -14.59 -12.10
N GLY A 194 -8.51 -14.47 -12.32
CA GLY A 194 -7.53 -15.49 -11.95
C GLY A 194 -7.52 -15.80 -10.44
N ALA A 195 -7.69 -14.78 -9.60
CA ALA A 195 -7.84 -14.94 -8.15
C ALA A 195 -9.05 -15.79 -7.77
N TRP A 196 -10.20 -15.54 -8.40
CA TRP A 196 -11.41 -16.33 -8.18
C TRP A 196 -11.21 -17.80 -8.59
N ILE A 197 -10.61 -18.04 -9.77
CA ILE A 197 -10.27 -19.39 -10.24
C ILE A 197 -9.33 -20.08 -9.25
N MET A 198 -8.30 -19.39 -8.76
CA MET A 198 -7.34 -19.94 -7.79
C MET A 198 -8.02 -20.33 -6.47
N ILE A 199 -8.92 -19.50 -5.93
CA ILE A 199 -9.65 -19.79 -4.70
C ILE A 199 -10.55 -21.02 -4.89
N PHE A 200 -11.21 -21.12 -6.05
CA PHE A 200 -12.08 -22.23 -6.39
C PHE A 200 -11.30 -23.54 -6.57
N ILE A 201 -10.20 -23.52 -7.33
CA ILE A 201 -9.29 -24.66 -7.51
C ILE A 201 -8.73 -25.10 -6.16
N ALA A 202 -8.25 -24.16 -5.34
CA ALA A 202 -7.73 -24.47 -4.02
C ALA A 202 -8.78 -25.18 -3.15
N HIS A 203 -10.04 -24.76 -3.23
CA HIS A 203 -11.12 -25.42 -2.52
C HIS A 203 -11.43 -26.83 -3.05
N ILE A 204 -11.46 -27.04 -4.37
CA ILE A 204 -11.70 -28.37 -4.96
C ILE A 204 -10.55 -29.34 -4.66
N PHE A 205 -9.30 -28.93 -4.92
CA PHE A 205 -8.15 -29.84 -4.90
C PHE A 205 -7.57 -30.07 -3.50
N LEU A 206 -7.69 -29.11 -2.59
CA LEU A 206 -7.26 -29.26 -1.18
C LEU A 206 -8.45 -29.67 -0.28
N GLY A 207 -9.52 -30.15 -0.91
CA GLY A 207 -10.85 -30.33 -0.34
C GLY A 207 -11.00 -31.53 0.59
N ILE A 208 -10.74 -31.28 1.88
CA ILE A 208 -11.49 -31.78 3.06
C ILE A 208 -11.34 -30.76 4.22
N HIS A 209 -10.29 -29.94 4.24
CA HIS A 209 -9.97 -29.11 5.41
C HIS A 209 -10.20 -27.58 5.22
N LEU A 210 -10.03 -27.01 4.01
CA LEU A 210 -10.18 -25.56 3.76
C LEU A 210 -11.63 -25.14 3.46
N LEU A 211 -12.16 -24.19 4.24
CA LEU A 211 -13.50 -23.64 4.08
C LEU A 211 -13.58 -22.66 2.89
N TYR A 212 -14.54 -22.85 2.01
CA TYR A 212 -14.87 -21.85 0.99
C TYR A 212 -15.57 -20.65 1.63
N CYS A 213 -15.10 -19.43 1.34
CA CYS A 213 -15.71 -18.20 1.82
C CYS A 213 -16.47 -17.53 0.67
N ASN A 214 -17.80 -17.60 0.71
CA ASN A 214 -18.64 -17.05 -0.34
C ASN A 214 -18.57 -15.51 -0.38
N ALA A 215 -18.46 -14.86 0.78
CA ALA A 215 -18.31 -13.41 0.85
C ALA A 215 -17.06 -12.90 0.11
N VAL A 216 -15.94 -13.64 0.10
CA VAL A 216 -14.74 -13.26 -0.68
C VAL A 216 -15.03 -13.27 -2.18
N SER A 217 -15.74 -14.29 -2.67
CA SER A 217 -16.15 -14.36 -4.07
C SER A 217 -17.16 -13.27 -4.44
N ALA A 218 -18.03 -12.86 -3.51
CA ALA A 218 -18.90 -11.70 -3.70
C ALA A 218 -18.11 -10.39 -3.79
N VAL A 219 -17.07 -10.20 -2.96
CA VAL A 219 -16.18 -9.03 -3.04
C VAL A 219 -15.46 -9.00 -4.40
N ILE A 220 -15.00 -10.14 -4.92
CA ILE A 220 -14.41 -10.24 -6.27
C ILE A 220 -15.38 -9.72 -7.34
N VAL A 221 -16.65 -10.14 -7.31
CA VAL A 221 -17.68 -9.66 -8.24
C VAL A 221 -17.83 -8.14 -8.14
N HIS A 222 -17.89 -7.58 -6.93
CA HIS A 222 -18.00 -6.12 -6.74
C HIS A 222 -16.75 -5.35 -7.22
N VAL A 223 -15.55 -5.91 -7.05
CA VAL A 223 -14.31 -5.33 -7.61
C VAL A 223 -14.36 -5.36 -9.14
N LEU A 224 -14.88 -6.42 -9.77
CA LEU A 224 -15.06 -6.47 -11.22
C LEU A 224 -16.08 -5.44 -11.71
N PHE A 225 -17.20 -5.26 -11.00
CA PHE A 225 -18.16 -4.19 -11.31
C PHE A 225 -17.52 -2.79 -11.16
N GLY A 226 -16.76 -2.54 -10.10
CA GLY A 226 -16.01 -1.31 -9.92
C GLY A 226 -14.94 -1.09 -11.01
N THR A 227 -14.34 -2.18 -11.50
CA THR A 227 -13.37 -2.14 -12.61
C THR A 227 -14.05 -1.81 -13.93
N GLY A 228 -15.18 -2.44 -14.23
CA GLY A 228 -16.02 -2.11 -15.39
C GLY A 228 -16.49 -0.65 -15.33
N MET A 229 -16.93 -0.18 -14.16
CA MET A 229 -17.30 1.22 -13.94
C MET A 229 -16.16 2.19 -14.28
N TYR A 230 -14.93 1.93 -13.83
CA TYR A 230 -13.75 2.75 -14.20
C TYR A 230 -13.47 2.74 -15.71
N LEU A 231 -13.60 1.58 -16.37
CA LEU A 231 -13.35 1.42 -17.79
C LEU A 231 -14.42 2.13 -18.64
N LEU A 232 -15.68 2.18 -18.20
CA LEU A 232 -16.76 2.93 -18.85
C LEU A 232 -16.52 4.44 -18.85
N MET A 233 -15.80 4.97 -17.84
CA MET A 233 -15.44 6.39 -17.75
C MET A 233 -14.36 6.79 -18.78
N GLN A 234 -13.67 5.82 -19.39
CA GLN A 234 -12.61 6.11 -20.35
C GLN A 234 -13.17 6.59 -21.70
N LYS A 235 -12.45 7.50 -22.36
CA LYS A 235 -12.90 8.11 -23.63
C LYS A 235 -12.97 7.12 -24.79
N SER A 236 -12.03 6.16 -24.87
CA SER A 236 -11.94 5.24 -26.01
C SER A 236 -13.00 4.14 -25.96
N VAL A 237 -13.60 3.85 -27.12
CA VAL A 237 -14.57 2.74 -27.31
C VAL A 237 -13.96 1.38 -26.92
N LYS A 238 -12.66 1.17 -27.15
CA LYS A 238 -11.96 -0.08 -26.81
C LYS A 238 -12.14 -0.44 -25.33
N TYR A 239 -12.04 0.55 -24.44
CA TYR A 239 -12.20 0.33 -22.99
C TYR A 239 -13.65 0.13 -22.58
N LYS A 240 -14.62 0.65 -23.33
CA LYS A 240 -16.05 0.36 -23.09
C LYS A 240 -16.40 -1.09 -23.42
N VAL A 241 -15.80 -1.65 -24.48
CA VAL A 241 -15.93 -3.08 -24.81
C VAL A 241 -15.31 -3.94 -23.72
N PHE A 242 -14.10 -3.61 -23.27
CA PHE A 242 -13.50 -4.30 -22.13
C PHE A 242 -14.35 -4.18 -20.86
N ALA A 243 -14.93 -3.01 -20.59
CA ALA A 243 -15.84 -2.83 -19.46
C ALA A 243 -17.05 -3.77 -19.53
N ALA A 244 -17.72 -3.84 -20.68
CA ALA A 244 -18.84 -4.74 -20.89
C ALA A 244 -18.44 -6.20 -20.65
N GLY A 245 -17.31 -6.64 -21.22
CA GLY A 245 -16.76 -7.99 -20.97
C GLY A 245 -16.51 -8.26 -19.49
N THR A 246 -15.89 -7.33 -18.76
CA THR A 246 -15.64 -7.48 -17.32
C THR A 246 -16.93 -7.58 -16.50
N MET A 247 -17.96 -6.82 -16.86
CA MET A 247 -19.26 -6.84 -16.16
C MET A 247 -20.05 -8.13 -16.46
N VAL A 248 -20.01 -8.63 -17.70
CA VAL A 248 -20.61 -9.93 -18.06
C VAL A 248 -19.95 -11.06 -17.28
N ILE A 249 -18.61 -11.08 -17.20
CA ILE A 249 -17.89 -12.07 -16.39
C ILE A 249 -18.26 -11.96 -14.91
N ALA A 250 -18.41 -10.74 -14.38
CA ALA A 250 -18.87 -10.55 -12.99
C ALA A 250 -20.26 -11.14 -12.75
N VAL A 251 -21.20 -10.98 -13.69
CA VAL A 251 -22.53 -11.60 -13.64
C VAL A 251 -22.44 -13.12 -13.65
N LEU A 252 -21.63 -13.68 -14.56
CA LEU A 252 -21.43 -15.14 -14.66
C LEU A 252 -20.83 -15.73 -13.38
N ILE A 253 -19.81 -15.07 -12.80
CA ILE A 253 -19.21 -15.49 -11.53
C ILE A 253 -20.24 -15.42 -10.40
N ASN A 254 -21.08 -14.38 -10.37
CA ASN A 254 -22.11 -14.26 -9.33
C ASN A 254 -23.17 -15.37 -9.42
N ILE A 255 -23.60 -15.70 -10.64
CA ILE A 255 -24.50 -16.84 -10.89
C ILE A 255 -23.82 -18.14 -10.45
N PHE A 256 -22.54 -18.33 -10.78
CA PHE A 256 -21.79 -19.51 -10.38
C PHE A 256 -21.67 -19.63 -8.85
N ASN A 257 -21.34 -18.54 -8.15
CA ASN A 257 -21.23 -18.52 -6.69
C ASN A 257 -22.55 -18.91 -6.01
N TYR A 258 -23.69 -18.55 -6.61
CA TYR A 258 -24.98 -19.01 -6.12
C TYR A 258 -25.13 -20.52 -6.16
N TYR A 259 -24.74 -21.15 -7.26
CA TYR A 259 -24.80 -22.62 -7.34
C TYR A 259 -23.89 -23.29 -6.30
N LEU A 260 -22.73 -22.70 -6.00
CA LEU A 260 -21.84 -23.22 -4.96
C LEU A 260 -22.47 -23.19 -3.56
N LEU A 261 -23.31 -22.20 -3.25
CA LEU A 261 -24.02 -22.11 -1.96
C LEU A 261 -25.03 -23.25 -1.75
N HIS A 262 -25.61 -23.76 -2.84
CA HIS A 262 -26.64 -24.80 -2.80
C HIS A 262 -26.10 -26.23 -2.87
N ILE A 263 -24.79 -26.40 -2.86
CA ILE A 263 -24.16 -27.71 -2.73
C ILE A 263 -23.83 -27.91 -1.24
N PRO A 264 -24.72 -28.57 -0.45
CA PRO A 264 -24.43 -28.90 0.95
C PRO A 264 -23.22 -29.85 1.13
N LEU A 265 -22.61 -30.32 0.03
CA LEU A 265 -21.63 -31.39 -0.04
C LEU A 265 -20.16 -30.97 -0.21
N LEU A 266 -19.83 -29.67 -0.21
CA LEU A 266 -18.42 -29.25 -0.22
C LEU A 266 -17.69 -29.47 1.12
N ARG A 267 -18.37 -30.06 2.11
CA ARG A 267 -17.79 -30.43 3.40
C ARG A 267 -17.35 -31.90 3.48
N GLU A 268 -17.94 -32.83 2.71
CA GLU A 268 -17.76 -34.28 2.98
C GLU A 268 -17.72 -35.23 1.76
N SER A 269 -17.79 -34.78 0.50
CA SER A 269 -17.72 -35.72 -0.64
C SER A 269 -17.04 -35.17 -1.92
N PRO A 270 -16.53 -36.04 -2.81
CA PRO A 270 -15.91 -35.60 -4.07
C PRO A 270 -16.95 -34.94 -5.00
N PHE A 271 -16.73 -33.65 -5.28
CA PHE A 271 -17.53 -32.80 -6.15
C PHE A 271 -17.79 -33.44 -7.53
N ARG A 272 -19.05 -33.72 -7.86
CA ARG A 272 -19.48 -34.14 -9.21
C ARG A 272 -20.07 -32.95 -9.96
N LEU A 273 -19.37 -32.47 -10.99
CA LEU A 273 -19.79 -31.35 -11.87
C LEU A 273 -21.24 -31.46 -12.39
N LYS A 274 -21.78 -32.67 -12.52
CA LYS A 274 -23.13 -32.92 -13.04
C LYS A 274 -24.24 -32.45 -12.11
N GLU A 275 -24.01 -32.43 -10.79
CA GLU A 275 -24.99 -32.00 -9.78
C GLU A 275 -25.14 -30.47 -9.71
N LEU A 276 -24.15 -29.72 -10.22
CA LEU A 276 -24.20 -28.26 -10.32
C LEU A 276 -25.35 -27.79 -11.23
N PHE A 277 -25.65 -28.55 -12.29
CA PHE A 277 -26.63 -28.18 -13.32
C PHE A 277 -28.06 -28.66 -13.02
N THR A 278 -28.27 -29.40 -11.93
CA THR A 278 -29.59 -29.90 -11.54
C THR A 278 -30.31 -29.00 -10.51
N ILE A 279 -29.63 -27.97 -9.99
CA ILE A 279 -30.18 -27.07 -8.98
C ILE A 279 -31.08 -26.02 -9.67
N PRO A 280 -32.36 -25.89 -9.31
CA PRO A 280 -33.25 -24.90 -9.91
C PRO A 280 -32.83 -23.48 -9.55
N ILE A 281 -32.69 -22.61 -10.56
CA ILE A 281 -32.37 -21.19 -10.34
C ILE A 281 -33.66 -20.41 -10.10
N SER A 282 -33.72 -19.64 -9.00
CA SER A 282 -34.79 -18.67 -8.80
C SER A 282 -34.71 -17.53 -9.84
N PRO A 283 -35.76 -17.29 -10.66
CA PRO A 283 -35.77 -16.19 -11.61
C PRO A 283 -35.56 -14.82 -10.96
N LEU A 284 -36.10 -14.63 -9.75
CA LEU A 284 -35.94 -13.39 -8.96
C LEU A 284 -34.48 -13.08 -8.64
N MET A 285 -33.67 -14.11 -8.41
CA MET A 285 -32.25 -13.92 -8.17
C MET A 285 -31.51 -13.48 -9.44
N ILE A 286 -31.80 -14.11 -10.59
CA ILE A 286 -31.21 -13.69 -11.87
C ILE A 286 -31.56 -12.22 -12.12
N ILE A 287 -32.82 -11.83 -11.90
CA ILE A 287 -33.26 -10.44 -12.02
C ILE A 287 -32.47 -9.54 -11.05
N SER A 288 -32.27 -9.94 -9.80
CA SER A 288 -31.48 -9.17 -8.82
C SER A 288 -30.03 -8.96 -9.28
N ILE A 289 -29.38 -10.00 -9.82
CA ILE A 289 -28.01 -9.94 -10.32
C ILE A 289 -27.91 -9.02 -11.54
N LEU A 290 -28.83 -9.17 -12.49
CA LEU A 290 -28.89 -8.33 -13.69
C LEU A 290 -29.21 -6.88 -13.35
N LEU A 291 -30.10 -6.64 -12.38
CA LEU A 291 -30.43 -5.30 -11.89
C LEU A 291 -29.19 -4.61 -11.33
N ARG A 292 -28.36 -5.29 -10.53
CA ARG A 292 -27.08 -4.73 -10.04
C ARG A 292 -26.16 -4.33 -11.18
N ALA A 293 -25.97 -5.22 -12.17
CA ALA A 293 -25.13 -4.92 -13.32
C ALA A 293 -25.66 -3.73 -14.13
N PHE A 294 -26.98 -3.69 -14.37
CA PHE A 294 -27.65 -2.61 -15.10
C PHE A 294 -27.49 -1.27 -14.39
N VAL A 295 -27.75 -1.24 -13.08
CA VAL A 295 -27.66 -0.03 -12.26
C VAL A 295 -26.23 0.51 -12.18
N VAL A 296 -25.23 -0.37 -12.03
CA VAL A 296 -23.81 0.04 -12.02
C VAL A 296 -23.39 0.56 -13.39
N ALA A 297 -23.71 -0.15 -14.48
CA ALA A 297 -23.34 0.26 -15.83
C ALA A 297 -24.05 1.55 -16.26
N GLY A 298 -25.38 1.60 -16.08
CA GLY A 298 -26.22 2.75 -16.41
C GLY A 298 -25.86 3.97 -15.58
N GLY A 299 -25.69 3.81 -14.27
CA GLY A 299 -25.27 4.88 -13.38
C GLY A 299 -23.88 5.40 -13.71
N ALA A 300 -22.91 4.53 -14.02
CA ALA A 300 -21.57 4.95 -14.41
C ALA A 300 -21.58 5.77 -15.70
N LEU A 301 -22.32 5.33 -16.72
CA LEU A 301 -22.46 6.05 -17.99
C LEU A 301 -23.18 7.39 -17.81
N PHE A 302 -24.29 7.39 -17.07
CA PHE A 302 -25.10 8.59 -16.83
C PHE A 302 -24.31 9.66 -16.07
N PHE A 303 -23.68 9.30 -14.95
CA PHE A 303 -22.92 10.27 -14.16
C PHE A 303 -21.58 10.64 -14.82
N ALA A 304 -20.96 9.76 -15.60
CA ALA A 304 -19.79 10.14 -16.40
C ALA A 304 -20.15 11.16 -17.49
N TRP A 305 -21.33 11.04 -18.10
CA TRP A 305 -21.86 12.00 -19.05
C TRP A 305 -22.23 13.32 -18.37
N LEU A 306 -22.98 13.27 -17.27
CA LEU A 306 -23.43 14.46 -16.52
C LEU A 306 -22.26 15.28 -15.97
N LEU A 307 -21.23 14.61 -15.45
CA LEU A 307 -19.99 15.23 -14.95
C LEU A 307 -18.93 15.38 -16.05
N GLY A 308 -19.30 15.16 -17.31
CA GLY A 308 -18.42 15.40 -18.45
C GLY A 308 -18.03 16.88 -18.53
N PRO A 309 -16.82 17.20 -19.00
CA PRO A 309 -16.45 18.59 -19.23
C PRO A 309 -17.43 19.21 -20.22
N LYS A 310 -18.29 20.12 -19.76
CA LYS A 310 -18.91 21.10 -20.64
C LYS A 310 -17.75 21.88 -21.27
N GLN A 311 -17.79 22.06 -22.58
CA GLN A 311 -16.75 22.67 -23.39
C GLN A 311 -16.50 24.12 -22.95
N GLN A 312 -15.82 24.31 -21.82
CA GLN A 312 -15.37 25.61 -21.34
C GLN A 312 -14.15 25.98 -22.17
N ARG A 313 -14.28 27.08 -22.94
CA ARG A 313 -13.19 27.80 -23.58
C ARG A 313 -12.01 27.86 -22.63
N GLU A 314 -10.89 27.27 -23.03
CA GLU A 314 -9.63 27.39 -22.32
C GLU A 314 -9.27 28.89 -22.24
N PRO A 315 -9.08 29.47 -21.05
CA PRO A 315 -8.34 30.72 -20.97
C PRO A 315 -6.90 30.39 -21.35
N SER A 316 -6.44 30.94 -22.48
CA SER A 316 -5.07 30.88 -22.95
C SER A 316 -4.16 31.62 -21.96
N LEU A 317 -3.82 30.99 -20.84
CA LEU A 317 -2.83 31.50 -19.91
C LEU A 317 -1.50 30.80 -20.20
N ASN A 318 -0.69 31.45 -21.06
CA ASN A 318 0.73 31.15 -21.22
C ASN A 318 1.41 31.44 -19.88
N ASN A 319 1.51 30.45 -18.99
CA ASN A 319 2.58 30.29 -18.00
C ASN A 319 2.41 28.96 -17.24
N GLY A 320 3.39 28.06 -17.41
CA GLY A 320 3.58 26.87 -16.58
C GLY A 320 2.88 25.60 -17.09
N THR A 321 3.54 24.84 -17.96
CA THR A 321 3.11 23.49 -18.40
C THR A 321 2.85 22.53 -17.23
N THR A 322 3.52 22.70 -16.09
CA THR A 322 3.38 21.90 -14.88
C THR A 322 2.09 22.19 -14.09
N ALA A 323 1.69 23.46 -13.99
CA ALA A 323 0.47 23.87 -13.28
C ALA A 323 -0.80 23.35 -14.00
N VAL A 324 -0.79 23.35 -15.33
CA VAL A 324 -1.91 22.89 -16.17
C VAL A 324 -2.08 21.38 -16.11
N SER A 325 -0.99 20.60 -16.12
CA SER A 325 -1.06 19.13 -16.00
C SER A 325 -1.56 18.70 -14.63
N ASP A 326 -1.12 19.37 -13.56
CA ASP A 326 -1.54 19.06 -12.19
C ASP A 326 -2.99 19.42 -11.92
N MET A 327 -3.48 20.55 -12.46
CA MET A 327 -4.91 20.88 -12.41
C MET A 327 -5.75 19.84 -13.16
N ARG A 328 -5.34 19.43 -14.37
CA ARG A 328 -6.05 18.40 -15.14
C ARG A 328 -6.13 17.07 -14.39
N ALA A 329 -5.03 16.63 -13.78
CA ALA A 329 -4.99 15.40 -12.97
C ALA A 329 -5.91 15.49 -11.74
N LYS A 330 -5.94 16.63 -11.04
CA LYS A 330 -6.84 16.85 -9.89
C LYS A 330 -8.32 16.84 -10.30
N VAL A 331 -8.66 17.48 -11.42
CA VAL A 331 -10.03 17.52 -11.95
C VAL A 331 -10.50 16.12 -12.37
N GLU A 332 -9.66 15.37 -13.08
CA GLU A 332 -10.00 14.01 -13.51
C GLU A 332 -10.15 13.05 -12.32
N LYS A 333 -9.24 13.13 -11.33
CA LYS A 333 -9.37 12.37 -10.09
C LYS A 333 -10.67 12.68 -9.36
N LYS A 334 -11.02 13.97 -9.21
CA LYS A 334 -12.28 14.40 -8.58
C LYS A 334 -13.48 13.86 -9.33
N ARG A 335 -13.45 13.89 -10.67
CA ARG A 335 -14.52 13.36 -11.52
C ARG A 335 -14.73 11.85 -11.30
N VAL A 336 -13.66 11.05 -11.32
CA VAL A 336 -13.76 9.59 -11.09
C VAL A 336 -14.40 9.28 -9.73
N TRP A 337 -13.99 10.02 -8.68
CA TRP A 337 -14.58 9.91 -7.35
C TRP A 337 -16.07 10.24 -7.33
N GLN A 338 -16.46 11.37 -7.93
CA GLN A 338 -17.85 11.82 -7.94
C GLN A 338 -18.74 10.88 -8.75
N THR A 339 -18.30 10.41 -9.92
CA THR A 339 -19.05 9.44 -10.72
C THR A 339 -19.27 8.16 -9.93
N ALA A 340 -18.22 7.58 -9.32
CA ALA A 340 -18.33 6.38 -8.50
C ALA A 340 -19.31 6.56 -7.33
N LEU A 341 -19.19 7.69 -6.62
CA LEU A 341 -20.04 8.00 -5.47
C LEU A 341 -21.51 8.13 -5.87
N TYR A 342 -21.83 8.88 -6.92
CA TYR A 342 -23.21 9.08 -7.35
C TYR A 342 -23.84 7.81 -7.93
N THR A 343 -23.08 7.02 -8.69
CA THR A 343 -23.55 5.70 -9.17
C THR A 343 -23.96 4.81 -8.00
N VAL A 344 -23.18 4.80 -6.91
CA VAL A 344 -23.46 3.98 -5.73
C VAL A 344 -24.61 4.55 -4.89
N LEU A 345 -24.65 5.86 -4.69
CA LEU A 345 -25.70 6.53 -3.91
C LEU A 345 -27.10 6.34 -4.52
N VAL A 346 -27.20 6.28 -5.84
CA VAL A 346 -28.47 5.96 -6.51
C VAL A 346 -28.67 4.45 -6.60
N GLY A 347 -27.61 3.71 -6.93
CA GLY A 347 -27.74 2.33 -7.33
C GLY A 347 -27.94 1.32 -6.21
N VAL A 348 -27.23 1.50 -5.09
CA VAL A 348 -27.35 0.59 -3.94
C VAL A 348 -28.74 0.67 -3.30
N PRO A 349 -29.36 1.85 -3.09
CA PRO A 349 -30.73 1.93 -2.61
C PRO A 349 -31.76 1.25 -3.51
N VAL A 350 -31.64 1.37 -4.84
CA VAL A 350 -32.53 0.66 -5.79
C VAL A 350 -32.43 -0.86 -5.59
N CYS A 351 -31.21 -1.38 -5.43
CA CYS A 351 -30.99 -2.80 -5.16
C CYS A 351 -31.53 -3.22 -3.78
N ILE A 352 -31.37 -2.38 -2.75
CA ILE A 352 -31.89 -2.62 -1.40
C ILE A 352 -33.42 -2.71 -1.44
N ILE A 353 -34.08 -1.73 -2.04
CA ILE A 353 -35.55 -1.68 -2.13
C ILE A 353 -36.08 -2.92 -2.86
N PHE A 354 -35.44 -3.30 -3.98
CA PHE A 354 -35.82 -4.49 -4.72
C PHE A 354 -35.69 -5.77 -3.88
N ILE A 355 -34.57 -5.94 -3.15
CA ILE A 355 -34.35 -7.13 -2.32
C ILE A 355 -35.34 -7.17 -1.14
N LEU A 356 -35.57 -6.05 -0.45
CA LEU A 356 -36.53 -5.99 0.66
C LEU A 356 -37.97 -6.23 0.19
N ALA A 357 -38.34 -5.76 -1.01
CA ALA A 357 -39.66 -5.99 -1.58
C ALA A 357 -39.88 -7.46 -1.99
N THR A 358 -38.84 -8.15 -2.43
CA THR A 358 -38.93 -9.54 -2.94
C THR A 358 -38.63 -10.59 -1.87
N SER A 359 -37.96 -10.23 -0.77
CA SER A 359 -37.51 -11.14 0.28
C SER A 359 -37.99 -10.65 1.66
N PRO A 360 -39.25 -10.91 2.05
CA PRO A 360 -39.82 -10.41 3.30
C PRO A 360 -39.12 -10.97 4.56
N ILE A 361 -38.32 -12.04 4.42
CA ILE A 361 -37.57 -12.65 5.52
C ILE A 361 -36.63 -11.66 6.23
N TYR A 362 -36.10 -10.68 5.50
CA TYR A 362 -35.25 -9.64 6.08
C TYR A 362 -36.05 -8.70 6.98
N LEU A 363 -37.29 -8.37 6.63
CA LEU A 363 -38.16 -7.52 7.45
C LEU A 363 -38.67 -8.24 8.70
N GLN A 364 -38.81 -9.56 8.64
CA GLN A 364 -39.29 -10.39 9.75
C GLN A 364 -38.21 -10.69 10.80
N ARG A 365 -36.92 -10.66 10.42
CA ARG A 365 -35.81 -11.05 11.30
C ARG A 365 -34.77 -9.91 11.40
N PRO A 366 -34.72 -9.16 12.52
CA PRO A 366 -33.89 -7.96 12.63
C PRO A 366 -32.38 -8.24 12.49
N LEU A 367 -31.91 -9.42 12.92
CA LEU A 367 -30.50 -9.81 12.76
C LEU A 367 -30.13 -10.01 11.29
N PHE A 368 -31.02 -10.59 10.48
CA PHE A 368 -30.79 -10.75 9.04
C PHE A 368 -30.85 -9.40 8.31
N LEU A 369 -31.73 -8.49 8.74
CA LEU A 369 -31.75 -7.12 8.22
C LEU A 369 -30.43 -6.40 8.50
N LEU A 370 -29.94 -6.47 9.74
CA LEU A 370 -28.68 -5.84 10.14
C LEU A 370 -27.52 -6.38 9.30
N GLN A 371 -27.41 -7.70 9.17
CA GLN A 371 -26.38 -8.35 8.35
C GLN A 371 -26.47 -7.93 6.88
N PHE A 372 -27.68 -7.91 6.32
CA PHE A 372 -27.91 -7.46 4.94
C PHE A 372 -27.46 -6.01 4.73
N LEU A 373 -27.79 -5.11 5.65
CA LEU A 373 -27.37 -3.70 5.59
C LEU A 373 -25.85 -3.54 5.69
N ILE A 374 -25.18 -4.33 6.54
CA ILE A 374 -23.71 -4.36 6.62
C ILE A 374 -23.10 -4.82 5.29
N GLY A 375 -23.61 -5.91 4.71
CA GLY A 375 -23.17 -6.39 3.40
C GLY A 375 -23.38 -5.38 2.27
N CYS A 376 -24.50 -4.64 2.30
CA CYS A 376 -24.76 -3.53 1.38
C CYS A 376 -23.76 -2.38 1.57
N LEU A 377 -23.40 -2.04 2.81
CA LEU A 377 -22.38 -1.03 3.10
C LEU A 377 -21.02 -1.45 2.55
N LEU A 378 -20.59 -2.69 2.78
CA LEU A 378 -19.32 -3.22 2.25
C LEU A 378 -19.31 -3.23 0.71
N THR A 379 -20.45 -3.54 0.09
CA THR A 379 -20.64 -3.48 -1.37
C THR A 379 -20.50 -2.05 -1.87
N ALA A 380 -21.17 -1.09 -1.24
CA ALA A 380 -21.09 0.33 -1.57
C ALA A 380 -19.65 0.85 -1.46
N MET A 381 -18.95 0.52 -0.37
CA MET A 381 -17.54 0.87 -0.18
C MET A 381 -16.67 0.28 -1.29
N THR A 382 -16.84 -1.00 -1.62
CA THR A 382 -16.08 -1.64 -2.71
C THR A 382 -16.26 -0.90 -4.04
N LEU A 383 -17.49 -0.56 -4.39
CA LEU A 383 -17.80 0.14 -5.63
C LEU A 383 -17.30 1.60 -5.64
N ILE A 384 -17.31 2.31 -4.51
CA ILE A 384 -16.81 3.69 -4.40
C ILE A 384 -15.28 3.73 -4.53
N PHE A 385 -14.56 2.84 -3.84
CA PHE A 385 -13.10 2.91 -3.74
C PHE A 385 -12.36 2.26 -4.92
N THR A 386 -12.98 1.29 -5.61
CA THR A 386 -12.32 0.55 -6.71
C THR A 386 -11.95 1.47 -7.89
N PRO A 387 -12.83 2.30 -8.47
CA PRO A 387 -12.47 3.15 -9.60
C PRO A 387 -11.37 4.18 -9.29
N PRO A 388 -11.39 4.90 -8.15
CA PRO A 388 -10.27 5.75 -7.75
C PRO A 388 -8.95 5.00 -7.55
N ALA A 389 -8.99 3.78 -6.98
CA ALA A 389 -7.80 2.96 -6.82
C ALA A 389 -7.19 2.58 -8.18
N LEU A 390 -8.03 2.20 -9.14
CA LEU A 390 -7.62 1.90 -10.52
C LEU A 390 -7.12 3.14 -11.27
N HIS A 391 -7.72 4.30 -11.04
CA HIS A 391 -7.22 5.56 -11.57
C HIS A 391 -5.82 5.87 -11.04
N GLY A 392 -5.59 5.70 -9.73
CA GLY A 392 -4.27 5.85 -9.11
C GLY A 392 -3.24 4.87 -9.69
N LEU A 393 -3.62 3.61 -9.89
CA LEU A 393 -2.76 2.60 -10.53
C LEU A 393 -2.43 2.97 -11.99
N SER A 394 -3.41 3.50 -12.73
CA SER A 394 -3.28 3.84 -14.15
C SER A 394 -2.47 5.12 -14.39
N THR A 395 -2.42 6.03 -13.43
CA THR A 395 -1.69 7.32 -13.49
C THR A 395 -0.28 7.24 -12.88
N MET A 396 0.09 6.11 -12.29
CA MET A 396 1.35 5.96 -11.58
C MET A 396 2.58 6.11 -12.51
N SER A 397 3.37 7.16 -12.27
CA SER A 397 4.55 7.58 -13.05
C SER A 397 5.85 6.88 -12.65
N THR A 398 6.13 6.74 -11.34
CA THR A 398 7.40 6.16 -10.86
C THR A 398 7.32 4.63 -10.75
N LYS A 399 8.22 3.92 -11.46
CA LYS A 399 8.31 2.45 -11.38
C LYS A 399 9.11 1.97 -10.16
N HIS A 400 10.05 2.80 -9.68
CA HIS A 400 11.04 2.39 -8.69
C HIS A 400 10.81 3.02 -7.31
N ILE A 401 10.84 2.18 -6.26
CA ILE A 401 10.88 2.60 -4.85
C ILE A 401 12.15 2.05 -4.23
N ARG A 402 12.89 2.89 -3.50
CA ARG A 402 13.98 2.41 -2.63
C ARG A 402 13.45 2.37 -1.19
N LEU A 403 13.20 1.17 -0.70
CA LEU A 403 12.91 0.95 0.72
C LEU A 403 14.20 1.10 1.53
N SER A 404 14.14 1.77 2.67
CA SER A 404 15.26 1.90 3.61
C SER A 404 14.76 1.90 5.05
N GLY A 405 15.64 1.53 5.99
CA GLY A 405 15.32 1.52 7.41
C GLY A 405 14.17 0.56 7.75
N TRP A 406 13.26 1.01 8.60
CA TRP A 406 12.14 0.22 9.12
C TRP A 406 11.20 -0.32 8.03
N GLY A 407 10.98 0.41 6.93
CA GLY A 407 10.10 -0.07 5.87
C GLY A 407 10.64 -1.29 5.12
N LEU A 408 11.97 -1.40 4.99
CA LEU A 408 12.60 -2.59 4.43
C LEU A 408 12.50 -3.78 5.39
N VAL A 409 12.74 -3.54 6.67
CA VAL A 409 12.63 -4.56 7.73
C VAL A 409 11.22 -5.12 7.80
N TRP A 410 10.20 -4.24 7.78
CA TRP A 410 8.80 -4.62 7.77
C TRP A 410 8.44 -5.49 6.55
N CYS A 411 8.91 -5.11 5.35
CA CYS A 411 8.65 -5.92 4.15
C CYS A 411 9.24 -7.34 4.26
N TRP A 412 10.45 -7.49 4.80
CA TRP A 412 11.04 -8.81 5.02
C TRP A 412 10.29 -9.63 6.07
N LEU A 413 9.85 -8.99 7.16
CA LEU A 413 9.01 -9.61 8.18
C LEU A 413 7.70 -10.12 7.58
N CYS A 414 7.05 -9.31 6.75
CA CYS A 414 5.84 -9.73 6.05
C CYS A 414 6.11 -10.86 5.04
N VAL A 415 7.23 -10.86 4.31
CA VAL A 415 7.61 -11.98 3.44
C VAL A 415 7.71 -13.28 4.23
N ALA A 416 8.43 -13.25 5.37
CA ALA A 416 8.57 -14.43 6.23
C ALA A 416 7.21 -14.90 6.77
N GLY A 417 6.38 -13.97 7.27
CA GLY A 417 5.04 -14.28 7.77
C GLY A 417 4.11 -14.85 6.70
N MET A 418 4.17 -14.34 5.46
CA MET A 418 3.35 -14.86 4.37
C MET A 418 3.85 -16.23 3.87
N LEU A 419 5.15 -16.47 3.88
CA LEU A 419 5.72 -17.79 3.58
C LEU A 419 5.32 -18.82 4.64
N PHE A 420 5.35 -18.44 5.92
CA PHE A 420 4.83 -19.27 7.01
C PHE A 420 3.33 -19.56 6.83
N SER A 421 2.52 -18.54 6.56
CA SER A 421 1.07 -18.70 6.30
C SER A 421 0.82 -19.65 5.12
N LEU A 422 1.61 -19.56 4.05
CA LEU A 422 1.53 -20.46 2.89
C LEU A 422 1.84 -21.91 3.29
N VAL A 423 2.93 -22.14 4.02
CA VAL A 423 3.30 -23.48 4.52
C VAL A 423 2.22 -24.03 5.43
N MET A 424 1.67 -23.22 6.34
CA MET A 424 0.58 -23.63 7.22
C MET A 424 -0.68 -24.02 6.44
N CYS A 425 -1.04 -23.27 5.40
CA CYS A 425 -2.16 -23.66 4.52
C CYS A 425 -1.91 -25.01 3.84
N ILE A 426 -0.69 -25.30 3.39
CA ILE A 426 -0.33 -26.57 2.75
C ILE A 426 -0.34 -27.72 3.76
N VAL A 427 0.26 -27.53 4.93
CA VAL A 427 0.24 -28.53 6.01
C VAL A 427 -1.19 -28.85 6.40
N TYR A 428 -2.01 -27.83 6.61
CA TYR A 428 -3.42 -28.00 6.96
C TYR A 428 -4.25 -28.67 5.85
N ALA A 429 -3.91 -28.44 4.58
CA ALA A 429 -4.55 -29.16 3.48
C ALA A 429 -4.25 -30.67 3.48
N VAL A 430 -3.08 -31.08 3.98
CA VAL A 430 -2.61 -32.48 3.96
C VAL A 430 -2.89 -33.20 5.29
N SER A 431 -3.23 -32.48 6.36
CA SER A 431 -3.40 -33.06 7.70
C SER A 431 -4.66 -32.57 8.39
N SER A 432 -5.36 -33.49 9.06
CA SER A 432 -6.62 -33.22 9.75
C SER A 432 -6.39 -32.50 11.09
N PHE A 433 -5.96 -31.24 11.03
CA PHE A 433 -5.85 -30.37 12.21
C PHE A 433 -7.20 -29.72 12.55
N ALA A 434 -7.35 -29.29 13.81
CA ALA A 434 -8.62 -28.85 14.40
C ALA A 434 -8.98 -27.36 14.15
N ALA A 435 -8.15 -26.57 13.46
CA ALA A 435 -8.37 -25.14 13.28
C ALA A 435 -8.81 -24.81 11.84
N PRO A 436 -10.10 -24.51 11.58
CA PRO A 436 -10.56 -24.21 10.23
C PRO A 436 -9.76 -23.04 9.62
N MET A 437 -9.51 -23.10 8.31
CA MET A 437 -8.89 -22.01 7.54
C MET A 437 -9.68 -21.79 6.26
N TYR A 438 -9.84 -20.55 5.83
CA TYR A 438 -10.49 -20.25 4.55
C TYR A 438 -9.56 -20.53 3.37
N SER A 439 -10.10 -21.01 2.24
CA SER A 439 -9.34 -21.15 0.98
C SER A 439 -8.79 -19.80 0.47
N SER A 440 -9.48 -18.70 0.78
CA SER A 440 -9.02 -17.33 0.50
C SER A 440 -7.73 -16.96 1.26
N GLN A 441 -7.37 -17.66 2.33
CA GLN A 441 -6.12 -17.45 3.06
C GLN A 441 -4.90 -17.84 2.22
N LEU A 442 -5.02 -18.88 1.41
CA LEU A 442 -3.96 -19.29 0.48
C LEU A 442 -3.72 -18.21 -0.57
N PHE A 443 -4.80 -17.71 -1.17
CA PHE A 443 -4.76 -16.59 -2.12
C PHE A 443 -4.14 -15.34 -1.49
N MET A 444 -4.58 -14.95 -0.30
CA MET A 444 -3.99 -13.82 0.42
C MET A 444 -2.50 -14.02 0.65
N SER A 445 -2.07 -15.19 1.11
CA SER A 445 -0.66 -15.49 1.39
C SER A 445 0.19 -15.35 0.12
N ILE A 446 -0.26 -15.92 -1.01
CA ILE A 446 0.44 -15.83 -2.31
C ILE A 446 0.54 -14.38 -2.79
N THR A 447 -0.56 -13.63 -2.72
CA THR A 447 -0.61 -12.27 -3.25
C THR A 447 0.19 -11.29 -2.41
N LEU A 448 0.10 -11.37 -1.08
CA LEU A 448 0.91 -10.55 -0.19
C LEU A 448 2.38 -10.90 -0.32
N LEU A 449 2.74 -12.19 -0.34
CA LEU A 449 4.13 -12.63 -0.57
C LEU A 449 4.69 -12.04 -1.86
N THR A 450 3.96 -12.18 -2.96
CA THR A 450 4.34 -11.64 -4.27
C THR A 450 4.51 -10.12 -4.21
N GLY A 451 3.55 -9.42 -3.60
CA GLY A 451 3.57 -7.97 -3.51
C GLY A 451 4.72 -7.42 -2.65
N PHE A 452 5.05 -8.07 -1.53
CA PHE A 452 6.19 -7.68 -0.69
C PHE A 452 7.54 -7.98 -1.38
N ILE A 453 7.67 -9.12 -2.07
CA ILE A 453 8.86 -9.41 -2.90
C ILE A 453 9.02 -8.35 -3.99
N MET A 454 7.94 -7.95 -4.65
CA MET A 454 7.97 -6.88 -5.65
C MET A 454 8.44 -5.55 -5.05
N LEU A 455 7.98 -5.19 -3.85
CA LEU A 455 8.44 -3.97 -3.17
C LEU A 455 9.93 -4.02 -2.82
N ILE A 456 10.43 -5.17 -2.33
CA ILE A 456 11.86 -5.40 -2.07
C ILE A 456 12.67 -5.30 -3.37
N ALA A 457 12.15 -5.86 -4.47
CA ALA A 457 12.69 -5.74 -5.82
C ALA A 457 12.52 -4.33 -6.44
N ARG A 458 12.19 -3.32 -5.62
CA ARG A 458 12.02 -1.92 -6.01
C ARG A 458 10.91 -1.69 -7.01
N ARG A 459 9.92 -2.57 -7.13
CA ARG A 459 8.76 -2.40 -8.02
C ARG A 459 7.58 -1.83 -7.25
N ARG A 460 7.19 -0.59 -7.58
CA ARG A 460 6.08 0.10 -6.90
C ARG A 460 4.72 -0.57 -7.06
N SER A 461 4.50 -1.32 -8.14
CA SER A 461 3.25 -2.06 -8.35
C SER A 461 2.99 -3.11 -7.26
N GLY A 462 4.03 -3.58 -6.55
CA GLY A 462 3.87 -4.49 -5.42
C GLY A 462 2.93 -3.96 -4.33
N TRP A 463 2.91 -2.63 -4.11
CA TRP A 463 1.98 -1.99 -3.18
C TRP A 463 0.51 -2.24 -3.54
N TYR A 464 0.17 -2.16 -4.83
CA TYR A 464 -1.19 -2.40 -5.29
C TYR A 464 -1.55 -3.88 -5.23
N VAL A 465 -0.60 -4.79 -5.48
CA VAL A 465 -0.82 -6.24 -5.31
C VAL A 465 -1.17 -6.56 -3.86
N ILE A 466 -0.43 -5.98 -2.90
CA ILE A 466 -0.72 -6.12 -1.46
C ILE A 466 -2.10 -5.54 -1.15
N LEU A 467 -2.37 -4.31 -1.60
CA LEU A 467 -3.62 -3.61 -1.30
C LEU A 467 -4.84 -4.38 -1.82
N PHE A 468 -4.85 -4.78 -3.09
CA PHE A 468 -5.97 -5.51 -3.69
C PHE A 468 -6.10 -6.93 -3.13
N GLY A 469 -5.00 -7.67 -2.98
CA GLY A 469 -5.03 -9.04 -2.44
C GLY A 469 -5.50 -9.09 -0.98
N ALA A 470 -5.00 -8.17 -0.15
CA ALA A 470 -5.44 -8.03 1.24
C ALA A 470 -6.91 -7.58 1.31
N TYR A 471 -7.30 -6.58 0.51
CA TYR A 471 -8.67 -6.07 0.50
C TYR A 471 -9.69 -7.15 0.16
N ILE A 472 -9.50 -7.85 -0.95
CA ILE A 472 -10.42 -8.89 -1.43
C ILE A 472 -10.60 -9.99 -0.37
N SER A 473 -9.50 -10.45 0.21
CA SER A 473 -9.53 -11.56 1.16
C SER A 473 -10.10 -11.14 2.51
N LEU A 474 -9.60 -10.04 3.08
CA LEU A 474 -9.94 -9.64 4.45
C LEU A 474 -11.36 -9.07 4.55
N VAL A 475 -11.84 -8.33 3.54
CA VAL A 475 -13.21 -7.80 3.57
C VAL A 475 -14.22 -8.95 3.48
N GLY A 476 -13.99 -9.94 2.61
CA GLY A 476 -14.86 -11.11 2.51
C GLY A 476 -14.81 -11.98 3.77
N GLN A 477 -13.62 -12.25 4.30
CA GLN A 477 -13.48 -12.99 5.56
C GLN A 477 -14.14 -12.27 6.74
N PHE A 478 -14.03 -10.93 6.79
CA PHE A 478 -14.72 -10.10 7.78
C PHE A 478 -16.24 -10.23 7.68
N ASP A 479 -16.81 -10.09 6.48
CA ASP A 479 -18.26 -10.17 6.27
C ASP A 479 -18.83 -11.54 6.68
N GLU A 480 -18.19 -12.62 6.23
CA GLU A 480 -18.60 -14.00 6.53
C GLU A 480 -18.50 -14.29 8.04
N SER A 481 -17.37 -13.93 8.67
CA SER A 481 -17.15 -14.19 10.08
C SER A 481 -18.02 -13.32 10.97
N LEU A 482 -18.24 -12.05 10.63
CA LEU A 482 -19.15 -11.16 11.36
C LEU A 482 -20.58 -11.67 11.30
N SER A 483 -21.04 -12.06 10.10
CA SER A 483 -22.33 -12.71 9.89
C SER A 483 -22.51 -13.90 10.83
N ALA A 484 -21.54 -14.82 10.83
CA ALA A 484 -21.60 -16.03 11.64
C ALA A 484 -21.59 -15.71 13.15
N VAL A 485 -20.78 -14.75 13.60
CA VAL A 485 -20.72 -14.33 15.01
C VAL A 485 -22.04 -13.68 15.45
N ILE A 486 -22.66 -12.84 14.62
CA ILE A 486 -23.98 -12.24 14.90
C ILE A 486 -25.06 -13.33 15.05
N GLN A 487 -24.92 -14.44 14.34
CA GLN A 487 -25.81 -15.61 14.44
C GLN A 487 -25.46 -16.55 15.61
N GLY A 488 -24.48 -16.21 16.45
CA GLY A 488 -24.10 -16.97 17.65
C GLY A 488 -23.01 -18.01 17.43
N ALA A 489 -22.38 -18.06 16.25
CA ALA A 489 -21.31 -19.00 15.94
C ALA A 489 -19.95 -18.51 16.47
N ASN A 490 -19.71 -18.68 17.78
CA ASN A 490 -18.51 -18.17 18.47
C ASN A 490 -17.18 -18.71 17.93
N HIS A 491 -17.18 -19.86 17.25
CA HIS A 491 -15.97 -20.41 16.62
C HIS A 491 -15.47 -19.54 15.44
N TYR A 492 -16.26 -18.57 14.97
CA TYR A 492 -15.82 -17.60 13.96
C TYR A 492 -15.12 -16.35 14.53
N ILE A 493 -15.13 -16.16 15.86
CA ILE A 493 -14.48 -15.00 16.51
C ILE A 493 -12.99 -14.87 16.13
N PRO A 494 -12.18 -15.95 16.10
CA PRO A 494 -10.78 -15.84 15.68
C PRO A 494 -10.61 -15.33 14.24
N PHE A 495 -11.50 -15.70 13.32
CA PHE A 495 -11.46 -15.20 11.94
C PHE A 495 -11.81 -13.72 11.87
N LEU A 496 -12.81 -13.29 12.64
CA LEU A 496 -13.22 -11.89 12.70
C LEU A 496 -12.08 -11.01 13.23
N ILE A 497 -11.47 -11.43 14.33
CA ILE A 497 -10.29 -10.78 14.92
C ILE A 497 -9.14 -10.76 13.90
N GLY A 498 -8.86 -11.90 13.26
CA GLY A 498 -7.83 -12.02 12.24
C GLY A 498 -8.05 -11.07 11.05
N ALA A 499 -9.28 -10.93 10.58
CA ALA A 499 -9.63 -10.04 9.48
C ALA A 499 -9.43 -8.55 9.86
N ILE A 500 -9.83 -8.17 11.08
CA ILE A 500 -9.66 -6.80 11.61
C ILE A 500 -8.17 -6.47 11.73
N PHE A 501 -7.38 -7.30 12.42
CA PHE A 501 -5.95 -7.03 12.60
C PHE A 501 -5.16 -7.17 11.30
N GLY A 502 -5.55 -8.10 10.41
CA GLY A 502 -4.96 -8.26 9.09
C GLY A 502 -5.06 -6.99 8.24
N SER A 503 -6.10 -6.18 8.43
CA SER A 503 -6.29 -4.91 7.71
C SER A 503 -5.23 -3.86 8.04
N LEU A 504 -4.52 -4.01 9.17
CA LEU A 504 -3.40 -3.13 9.54
C LEU A 504 -2.17 -3.35 8.66
N ASN A 505 -2.02 -4.52 8.02
CA ASN A 505 -0.83 -4.85 7.22
C ASN A 505 -0.64 -3.88 6.04
N PRO A 506 -1.65 -3.65 5.16
CA PRO A 506 -1.56 -2.61 4.15
C PRO A 506 -1.30 -1.23 4.76
N LEU A 507 -1.97 -0.85 5.84
CA LEU A 507 -1.81 0.47 6.45
C LEU A 507 -0.37 0.73 6.91
N ILE A 508 0.23 -0.21 7.66
CA ILE A 508 1.60 -0.11 8.15
C ILE A 508 2.59 -0.11 6.97
N THR A 509 2.31 -0.91 5.94
CA THR A 509 3.11 -0.95 4.72
C THR A 509 3.05 0.39 3.98
N TRP A 510 1.88 1.02 3.88
CA TRP A 510 1.73 2.35 3.31
C TRP A 510 2.53 3.40 4.08
N LEU A 511 2.41 3.43 5.41
CA LEU A 511 3.16 4.35 6.26
C LEU A 511 4.68 4.17 6.08
N SER A 512 5.13 2.92 6.01
CA SER A 512 6.52 2.53 5.78
C SER A 512 7.05 3.00 4.43
N ILE A 513 6.23 2.93 3.39
CA ILE A 513 6.57 3.35 2.03
C ILE A 513 6.47 4.87 1.87
N ARG A 514 5.49 5.52 2.51
CA ARG A 514 5.25 6.97 2.42
C ARG A 514 6.47 7.77 2.89
N GLY A 515 7.17 7.28 3.92
CA GLY A 515 8.44 7.86 4.36
C GLY A 515 9.54 7.77 3.30
N ALA A 516 9.60 6.66 2.56
CA ALA A 516 10.53 6.47 1.45
C ALA A 516 10.16 7.31 0.21
N TRP A 517 8.88 7.59 -0.02
CA TRP A 517 8.40 8.44 -1.11
C TRP A 517 8.83 9.90 -0.96
N ARG A 518 8.81 10.44 0.26
CA ARG A 518 9.26 11.83 0.50
C ARG A 518 10.78 12.00 0.39
N ALA A 519 11.55 10.94 0.65
CA ALA A 519 13.01 10.99 0.63
C ALA A 519 13.61 10.91 -0.80
N SER A 520 12.84 10.45 -1.80
CA SER A 520 13.29 10.43 -3.21
C SER A 520 13.13 11.77 -3.92
N ASP A 521 12.23 12.63 -3.47
CA ASP A 521 11.98 13.95 -4.07
C ASP A 521 12.98 15.03 -3.61
N ILE A 522 13.77 14.75 -2.57
CA ILE A 522 14.68 15.73 -1.93
C ILE A 522 16.14 15.56 -2.39
N ARG A 523 16.48 14.50 -3.15
CA ARG A 523 17.85 14.33 -3.64
C ARG A 523 17.99 14.88 -5.07
N PRO A 524 18.74 15.97 -5.30
CA PRO A 524 19.22 16.27 -6.65
C PRO A 524 20.00 15.05 -7.13
N ARG A 525 19.66 14.58 -8.33
CA ARG A 525 20.46 13.58 -9.03
C ARG A 525 21.76 14.28 -9.44
N PHE A 526 22.82 14.05 -8.68
CA PHE A 526 24.17 14.22 -9.17
C PHE A 526 24.58 12.96 -9.92
#